data_AF-A0KH58-F1
#
_entry.id   AF-A0KH58-F1
#
_cell.length_a   1.000
_cell.length_b   1.000
_cell.length_c   1.000
_cell.angle_alpha   90.00
_cell.angle_beta   90.00
_cell.angle_gamma   90.00
#
_symmetry.space_group_name_H-M   'P 1'
#
loop_
_entity.id
_entity.type
_entity.pdbx_description
1 polymer ?
#
loop_
_entity_poly.entity_id
_entity_poly.type
_entity_poly.pdbx_seq_one_letter_code
_entity_poly.pdbx_strand_id
1 'polypeptide(L)'
;MAESANTLSVQGRAPVASGVTLTGPAAPLVGDTLLGTYTFNDLDADEEEGSVLRWLNNSDIELARGDRYLLTDAERGKQLRFAVTPATNPAVTDPHEGAEVSSSLSAVVQGRPDPAKSTFSANKSTIVADGVDNAVLTLTLKDDNQAPVTGISDRVALGYSGVDTDVISLTENDLGNGIYEYILTGTKSGVVTLTPQLDGAPLTTIPQSLQVTLAANPATTKVVQLVTTTDSQPADNVSADLLTATVHDIEGNPMQGASVVWSHGSTTATLGAATSVTDSNGLATVSLINTRAETVAVTARVQANSGDSGMTSDANFALYPVLDTLAVGTNNQPANNKALNTIVATFKDLDGAVLANVPITVQFTADKSTVTFDNESPWTTTTNDAGAVIVSLRNNVVENVEVTLYATNSSTVQKVASVNFTELMISRFLKPDPATMNWLDADNYCNNIGRRLPTVDELRALFVEVSPSFGQNYELCYVHGWPMDGKCGGTYDDYWTSEKYVPHGTSAHAAVYMHTGAVGGFGDTQPSQVVCIRR
;
A
#
# COMPACT_ATOMS: atom_id res chain seq x y z
N MET A 1 51.66 52.07 94.21
CA MET A 1 51.70 50.98 93.22
C MET A 1 51.59 49.69 93.99
N ALA A 2 50.44 49.03 93.92
CA ALA A 2 50.29 47.66 94.40
C ALA A 2 49.96 46.84 93.15
N GLU A 3 50.92 46.01 92.74
CA GLU A 3 50.74 44.98 91.72
C GLU A 3 49.53 44.12 92.09
N SER A 4 48.58 44.03 91.15
CA SER A 4 47.50 43.06 91.22
C SER A 4 48.11 41.67 91.08
N ALA A 5 47.92 40.83 92.08
CA ALA A 5 48.31 39.43 92.04
C ALA A 5 47.62 38.73 90.86
N ASN A 6 48.42 37.99 90.06
CA ASN A 6 47.91 36.99 89.14
C ASN A 6 47.10 35.96 89.95
N THR A 7 45.80 35.90 89.72
CA THR A 7 44.98 34.77 90.12
C THR A 7 45.40 33.57 89.26
N LEU A 8 45.67 32.43 89.90
CA LEU A 8 45.92 31.17 89.21
C LEU A 8 44.67 30.83 88.36
N SER A 9 44.87 30.36 87.13
CA SER A 9 43.78 29.84 86.30
C SER A 9 43.02 28.78 87.09
N VAL A 10 41.68 28.85 87.06
CA VAL A 10 40.85 27.72 87.48
C VAL A 10 41.18 26.59 86.51
N GLN A 11 41.79 25.50 86.99
CA GLN A 11 41.99 24.31 86.15
C GLN A 11 40.63 23.78 85.72
N GLY A 12 40.32 23.95 84.44
CA GLY A 12 39.14 23.38 83.79
C GLY A 12 39.39 21.92 83.40
N ARG A 13 38.49 21.37 82.61
CA ARG A 13 38.64 20.05 81.96
C ARG A 13 38.98 20.28 80.51
N ALA A 14 39.84 19.42 79.96
CA ALA A 14 40.21 19.53 78.56
C ALA A 14 38.97 19.26 77.68
N PRO A 15 38.79 19.99 76.57
CA PRO A 15 37.73 19.69 75.62
C PRO A 15 37.92 18.29 75.02
N VAL A 16 36.84 17.66 74.58
CA VAL A 16 36.83 16.29 74.06
C VAL A 16 36.17 16.24 72.69
N ALA A 17 36.84 15.58 71.74
CA ALA A 17 36.28 15.21 70.46
C ALA A 17 35.70 13.79 70.56
N SER A 18 34.46 13.63 70.10
CA SER A 18 33.79 12.33 70.02
C SER A 18 33.15 12.14 68.66
N GLY A 19 32.81 10.90 68.28
CA GLY A 19 32.19 10.64 66.98
C GLY A 19 33.07 11.05 65.78
N VAL A 20 34.40 10.97 65.92
CA VAL A 20 35.34 11.30 64.84
C VAL A 20 35.21 10.27 63.72
N THR A 21 34.66 10.68 62.59
CA THR A 21 34.39 9.82 61.44
C THR A 21 34.92 10.42 60.16
N LEU A 22 35.37 9.55 59.27
CA LEU A 22 35.68 9.86 57.88
C LEU A 22 34.52 9.34 57.03
N THR A 23 33.92 10.23 56.24
CA THR A 23 32.80 9.95 55.35
C THR A 23 33.22 10.18 53.90
N GLY A 24 32.82 9.28 53.01
CA GLY A 24 33.10 9.32 51.58
C GLY A 24 32.61 8.05 50.90
N PRO A 25 32.89 7.86 49.59
CA PRO A 25 32.59 6.60 48.90
C PRO A 25 33.28 5.41 49.59
N ALA A 26 32.60 4.26 49.65
CA ALA A 26 33.13 3.06 50.30
C ALA A 26 34.45 2.57 49.65
N ALA A 27 34.55 2.72 48.33
CA ALA A 27 35.77 2.56 47.55
C ALA A 27 36.20 3.94 46.99
N PRO A 28 37.11 4.65 47.67
CA PRO A 28 37.54 5.98 47.25
C PRO A 28 38.44 5.92 46.01
N LEU A 29 38.18 6.80 45.05
CA LEU A 29 38.95 6.99 43.83
C LEU A 29 39.71 8.31 43.89
N VAL A 30 40.85 8.39 43.20
CA VAL A 30 41.53 9.66 42.91
C VAL A 30 40.53 10.66 42.32
N GLY A 31 40.47 11.86 42.90
CA GLY A 31 39.50 12.91 42.56
C GLY A 31 38.27 12.98 43.48
N ASP A 32 38.02 11.98 44.32
CA ASP A 32 36.95 12.08 45.33
C ASP A 32 37.34 13.04 46.46
N THR A 33 36.34 13.64 47.11
CA THR A 33 36.53 14.43 48.32
C THR A 33 36.02 13.68 49.54
N LEU A 34 36.88 13.45 50.52
CA LEU A 34 36.52 12.89 51.81
C LEU A 34 36.12 14.01 52.78
N LEU A 35 35.19 13.71 53.69
CA LEU A 35 34.68 14.61 54.71
C LEU A 35 34.97 14.03 56.10
N GLY A 36 35.67 14.80 56.93
CA GLY A 36 35.87 14.52 58.34
C GLY A 36 34.77 15.20 59.17
N THR A 37 34.19 14.47 60.11
CA THR A 37 33.20 15.00 61.05
C THR A 37 33.52 14.56 62.47
N TYR A 38 33.15 15.36 63.45
CA TYR A 38 33.27 15.05 64.87
C TYR A 38 32.23 15.87 65.67
N THR A 39 32.06 15.54 66.93
CA THR A 39 31.30 16.31 67.91
C THR A 39 32.27 16.84 68.96
N PHE A 40 32.37 18.16 69.02
CA PHE A 40 33.05 18.88 70.10
C PHE A 40 32.19 18.83 71.37
N ASN A 41 32.80 18.52 72.51
CA ASN A 41 32.18 18.66 73.81
C ASN A 41 33.18 19.26 74.79
N ASP A 42 32.73 20.26 75.52
CA ASP A 42 33.46 20.76 76.67
C ASP A 42 32.53 20.71 77.91
N LEU A 43 33.05 20.17 79.02
CA LEU A 43 32.24 19.98 80.23
C LEU A 43 32.10 21.25 81.07
N ASP A 44 32.93 22.26 80.79
CA ASP A 44 32.91 23.58 81.40
C ASP A 44 32.11 24.59 80.54
N ALA A 45 31.59 24.11 79.39
CA ALA A 45 30.80 24.84 78.42
C ALA A 45 31.56 25.97 77.71
N ASP A 46 32.87 25.79 77.57
CA ASP A 46 33.71 26.67 76.78
C ASP A 46 33.41 26.51 75.28
N GLU A 47 33.44 27.62 74.53
CA GLU A 47 33.23 27.59 73.07
C GLU A 47 34.45 26.98 72.36
N GLU A 48 34.17 26.24 71.28
CA GLU A 48 35.21 25.69 70.43
C GLU A 48 35.98 26.81 69.71
N GLU A 49 37.30 26.85 69.92
CA GLU A 49 38.19 27.80 69.25
C GLU A 49 39.56 27.15 69.02
N GLY A 50 40.03 27.13 67.77
CA GLY A 50 41.38 26.68 67.44
C GLY A 50 41.55 25.17 67.29
N SER A 51 40.47 24.38 67.28
CA SER A 51 40.53 22.93 67.01
C SER A 51 41.32 22.62 65.73
N VAL A 52 42.23 21.65 65.81
CA VAL A 52 43.10 21.26 64.71
C VAL A 52 42.57 20.00 64.05
N LEU A 53 42.21 20.12 62.78
CA LEU A 53 41.68 19.03 61.94
C LEU A 53 42.77 18.58 60.96
N ARG A 54 43.14 17.31 60.98
CA ARG A 54 44.24 16.76 60.16
C ARG A 54 43.80 15.52 59.39
N TRP A 55 44.30 15.43 58.16
CA TRP A 55 44.24 14.23 57.34
C TRP A 55 45.58 13.53 57.43
N LEU A 56 45.56 12.26 57.83
CA LEU A 56 46.76 11.45 58.04
C LEU A 56 46.74 10.24 57.11
N ASN A 57 47.92 9.79 56.67
CA ASN A 57 48.04 8.47 56.02
C ASN A 57 48.13 7.34 57.07
N ASN A 58 48.23 6.09 56.60
CA ASN A 58 48.36 4.92 57.49
C ASN A 58 49.65 4.88 58.35
N SER A 59 50.63 5.76 58.06
CA SER A 59 51.85 5.95 58.87
C SER A 59 51.76 7.19 59.78
N ASP A 60 50.56 7.76 59.95
CA ASP A 60 50.28 8.95 60.76
C ASP A 60 51.04 10.22 60.32
N ILE A 61 51.42 10.27 59.05
CA ILE A 61 52.00 11.47 58.43
C ILE A 61 50.88 12.40 57.98
N GLU A 62 50.97 13.67 58.37
CA GLU A 62 50.04 14.71 57.96
C GLU A 62 50.11 14.97 56.46
N LEU A 63 48.95 14.85 55.80
CA LEU A 63 48.75 15.12 54.38
C LEU A 63 48.18 16.52 54.16
N ALA A 64 47.23 16.93 55.00
CA ALA A 64 46.58 18.23 54.94
C ALA A 64 45.82 18.55 56.23
N ARG A 65 45.27 19.77 56.28
CA ARG A 65 44.38 20.24 57.36
C ARG A 65 43.03 20.65 56.80
N GLY A 66 42.03 20.65 57.68
CA GLY A 66 40.64 21.02 57.38
C GLY A 66 39.68 19.83 57.44
N ASP A 67 38.39 20.12 57.31
CA ASP A 67 37.30 19.13 57.37
C ASP A 67 37.11 18.36 56.06
N ARG A 68 37.69 18.83 54.95
CA ARG A 68 37.59 18.20 53.62
C ARG A 68 38.96 17.91 53.04
N TYR A 69 39.04 16.81 52.28
CA TYR A 69 40.26 16.43 51.60
C TYR A 69 40.00 15.84 50.22
N LEU A 70 40.54 16.51 49.19
CA LEU A 70 40.49 16.04 47.80
C LEU A 70 41.62 15.04 47.57
N LEU A 71 41.26 13.82 47.20
CA LEU A 71 42.21 12.75 46.90
C LEU A 71 42.95 13.05 45.60
N THR A 72 44.27 12.99 45.66
CA THR A 72 45.12 13.14 44.48
C THR A 72 45.78 11.81 44.13
N ASP A 73 46.53 11.82 43.02
CA ASP A 73 47.31 10.66 42.59
C ASP A 73 48.31 10.17 43.64
N ALA A 74 48.79 11.09 44.50
CA ALA A 74 49.71 10.78 45.59
C ALA A 74 49.10 9.85 46.65
N GLU A 75 47.78 9.79 46.77
CA GLU A 75 47.07 8.95 47.72
C GLU A 75 46.79 7.54 47.18
N ARG A 76 46.96 7.30 45.87
CA ARG A 76 46.74 5.98 45.26
C ARG A 76 47.52 4.89 46.03
N GLY A 77 46.85 3.80 46.35
CA GLY A 77 47.40 2.66 47.09
C GLY A 77 47.52 2.88 48.61
N LYS A 78 47.10 4.04 49.13
CA LYS A 78 47.18 4.36 50.56
C LYS A 78 45.79 4.34 51.22
N GLN A 79 45.78 4.22 52.54
CA GLN A 79 44.62 4.43 53.39
C GLN A 79 44.81 5.71 54.20
N LEU A 80 43.72 6.40 54.48
CA LEU A 80 43.70 7.68 55.20
C LEU A 80 42.87 7.56 56.47
N ARG A 81 43.16 8.42 57.45
CA ARG A 81 42.29 8.66 58.62
C ARG A 81 42.16 10.15 58.91
N PHE A 82 41.06 10.53 59.54
CA PHE A 82 40.80 11.89 59.98
C PHE A 82 41.07 12.01 61.48
N ALA A 83 41.87 12.99 61.88
CA ALA A 83 42.26 13.22 63.27
C ALA A 83 41.85 14.63 63.73
N VAL A 84 41.39 14.71 64.97
CA VAL A 84 40.92 15.95 65.59
C VAL A 84 41.58 16.14 66.94
N THR A 85 42.21 17.29 67.14
CA THR A 85 42.60 17.80 68.44
C THR A 85 41.65 18.95 68.79
N PRO A 86 40.67 18.74 69.68
CA PRO A 86 39.70 19.76 70.05
C PRO A 86 40.40 20.84 70.89
N ALA A 87 40.03 22.10 70.68
CA ALA A 87 40.57 23.19 71.47
C ALA A 87 39.53 24.27 71.79
N THR A 88 39.80 24.97 72.89
CA THR A 88 39.10 26.15 73.38
C THR A 88 40.07 27.33 73.42
N ASN A 89 39.58 28.52 73.78
CA ASN A 89 40.41 29.72 73.77
C ASN A 89 41.58 29.65 74.80
N PRO A 90 42.85 29.65 74.36
CA PRO A 90 44.02 29.52 75.25
C PRO A 90 44.22 30.70 76.21
N ALA A 91 43.58 31.85 75.94
CA ALA A 91 43.70 33.02 76.80
C ALA A 91 42.86 32.93 78.08
N VAL A 92 41.87 32.03 78.11
CA VAL A 92 40.89 31.94 79.20
C VAL A 92 40.63 30.52 79.72
N THR A 93 41.12 29.47 79.05
CA THR A 93 40.95 28.07 79.45
C THR A 93 42.30 27.35 79.64
N ASP A 94 42.40 26.47 80.64
CA ASP A 94 43.58 25.61 80.87
C ASP A 94 43.15 24.31 81.59
N PRO A 95 43.32 23.11 80.98
CA PRO A 95 43.90 22.85 79.66
C PRO A 95 42.96 23.28 78.51
N HIS A 96 43.47 24.06 77.56
CA HIS A 96 42.73 24.51 76.38
C HIS A 96 42.75 23.53 75.20
N GLU A 97 43.64 22.53 75.22
CA GLU A 97 43.73 21.49 74.19
C GLU A 97 43.33 20.13 74.78
N GLY A 98 42.51 19.39 74.04
CA GLY A 98 42.18 18.01 74.32
C GLY A 98 43.13 17.00 73.70
N ALA A 99 42.89 15.72 73.98
CA ALA A 99 43.62 14.63 73.34
C ALA A 99 43.19 14.46 71.87
N GLU A 100 44.14 14.13 71.00
CA GLU A 100 43.86 13.80 69.60
C GLU A 100 43.04 12.51 69.50
N VAL A 101 41.96 12.54 68.72
CA VAL A 101 41.10 11.39 68.43
C VAL A 101 41.05 11.18 66.92
N SER A 102 41.27 9.94 66.47
CA SER A 102 41.28 9.57 65.05
C SER A 102 40.12 8.67 64.66
N SER A 103 39.66 8.80 63.41
CA SER A 103 38.74 7.86 62.77
C SER A 103 39.40 6.50 62.49
N SER A 104 38.59 5.53 62.08
CA SER A 104 39.10 4.34 61.38
C SER A 104 39.77 4.72 60.06
N LEU A 105 40.61 3.82 59.52
CA LEU A 105 41.18 3.96 58.19
C LEU A 105 40.10 3.86 57.11
N SER A 106 40.26 4.63 56.04
CA SER A 106 39.52 4.46 54.80
C SER A 106 39.85 3.12 54.13
N ALA A 107 39.05 2.72 53.13
CA ALA A 107 39.52 1.76 52.14
C ALA A 107 40.73 2.32 51.38
N VAL A 108 41.45 1.43 50.68
CA VAL A 108 42.59 1.83 49.84
C VAL A 108 42.11 2.74 48.73
N VAL A 109 42.75 3.89 48.55
CA VAL A 109 42.46 4.82 47.46
C VAL A 109 42.93 4.20 46.14
N GLN A 110 42.03 4.08 45.16
CA GLN A 110 42.30 3.50 43.85
C GLN A 110 42.41 4.58 42.77
N GLY A 111 43.07 4.25 41.64
CA GLY A 111 43.01 5.11 40.46
C GLY A 111 41.61 5.13 39.87
N ARG A 112 41.23 6.23 39.21
CA ARG A 112 39.95 6.30 38.49
C ARG A 112 40.00 5.40 37.25
N PRO A 113 38.90 4.70 36.88
CA PRO A 113 38.87 3.90 35.65
C PRO A 113 39.33 4.68 34.42
N ASP A 114 40.30 4.11 33.70
CA ASP A 114 40.79 4.60 32.41
C ASP A 114 40.08 3.79 31.31
N PRO A 115 39.19 4.41 30.51
CA PRO A 115 38.45 3.66 29.51
C PRO A 115 39.32 3.14 28.36
N ALA A 116 40.54 3.65 28.16
CA ALA A 116 41.48 3.12 27.16
C ALA A 116 42.17 1.83 27.61
N LYS A 117 42.14 1.51 28.91
CA LYS A 117 42.72 0.29 29.51
C LYS A 117 41.66 -0.70 29.98
N SER A 118 40.41 -0.25 30.00
CA SER A 118 39.24 -1.03 30.37
C SER A 118 38.64 -1.73 29.14
N THR A 119 37.83 -2.77 29.35
CA THR A 119 37.17 -3.51 28.25
C THR A 119 35.69 -3.69 28.54
N PHE A 120 34.87 -3.70 27.50
CA PHE A 120 33.44 -3.99 27.60
C PHE A 120 33.00 -4.90 26.45
N SER A 121 32.42 -6.05 26.77
CA SER A 121 32.08 -7.08 25.79
C SER A 121 30.82 -7.84 26.17
N ALA A 122 30.20 -8.51 25.19
CA ALA A 122 29.09 -9.44 25.42
C ALA A 122 29.52 -10.84 24.97
N ASN A 123 29.04 -11.87 25.67
CA ASN A 123 29.19 -13.25 25.23
C ASN A 123 28.36 -13.57 23.96
N LYS A 124 27.29 -12.82 23.73
CA LYS A 124 26.40 -12.92 22.56
C LYS A 124 26.18 -11.54 21.95
N SER A 125 26.38 -11.43 20.64
CA SER A 125 26.00 -10.23 19.87
C SER A 125 24.52 -10.22 19.49
N THR A 126 23.82 -11.35 19.63
CA THR A 126 22.40 -11.51 19.31
C THR A 126 21.74 -12.45 20.31
N ILE A 127 20.55 -12.08 20.79
CA ILE A 127 19.69 -12.90 21.66
C ILE A 127 18.26 -12.92 21.10
N VAL A 128 17.49 -13.93 21.46
CA VAL A 128 16.05 -13.96 21.15
C VAL A 128 15.30 -13.01 22.09
N ALA A 129 14.36 -12.24 21.54
CA ALA A 129 13.53 -11.30 22.28
C ALA A 129 12.34 -11.99 22.97
N ASP A 130 12.59 -13.05 23.74
CA ASP A 130 11.56 -13.84 24.45
C ASP A 130 11.53 -13.60 25.97
N GLY A 131 12.35 -12.67 26.46
CA GLY A 131 12.52 -12.38 27.90
C GLY A 131 13.28 -13.46 28.67
N VAL A 132 13.74 -14.53 28.02
CA VAL A 132 14.44 -15.67 28.64
C VAL A 132 15.88 -15.78 28.13
N ASP A 133 16.08 -15.73 26.82
CA ASP A 133 17.42 -15.70 26.23
C ASP A 133 18.13 -14.40 26.63
N ASN A 134 19.39 -14.54 27.01
CA ASN A 134 20.14 -13.45 27.61
C ASN A 134 21.60 -13.43 27.17
N ALA A 135 22.18 -12.23 27.20
CA ALA A 135 23.59 -11.98 27.02
C ALA A 135 24.21 -11.55 28.35
N VAL A 136 25.36 -12.15 28.68
CA VAL A 136 26.20 -11.72 29.79
C VAL A 136 27.15 -10.66 29.24
N LEU A 137 27.09 -9.47 29.83
CA LEU A 137 27.95 -8.34 29.52
C LEU A 137 29.07 -8.29 30.56
N THR A 138 30.31 -8.25 30.12
CA THR A 138 31.50 -8.21 30.98
C THR A 138 32.20 -6.89 30.81
N LEU A 139 32.22 -6.09 31.88
CA LEU A 139 32.96 -4.84 32.02
C LEU A 139 34.18 -5.08 32.90
N THR A 140 35.39 -4.89 32.36
CA THR A 140 36.63 -4.95 33.14
C THR A 140 37.17 -3.54 33.29
N LEU A 141 37.15 -3.01 34.51
CA LEU A 141 37.63 -1.67 34.82
C LEU A 141 39.08 -1.73 35.30
N LYS A 142 39.94 -0.99 34.61
CA LYS A 142 41.33 -0.77 35.00
C LYS A 142 41.60 0.72 35.08
N ASP A 143 42.47 1.11 36.01
CA ASP A 143 42.96 2.48 36.08
C ASP A 143 44.05 2.74 35.03
N ASP A 144 44.61 3.95 35.06
CA ASP A 144 45.68 4.39 34.20
C ASP A 144 47.01 3.61 34.38
N ASN A 145 47.18 2.87 35.48
CA ASN A 145 48.31 1.98 35.72
C ASN A 145 48.01 0.52 35.36
N GLN A 146 46.86 0.24 34.74
CA GLN A 146 46.34 -1.11 34.47
C GLN A 146 46.00 -1.92 35.73
N ALA A 147 45.91 -1.29 36.90
CA ALA A 147 45.45 -1.94 38.13
C ALA A 147 43.92 -2.10 38.08
N PRO A 148 43.37 -3.21 38.60
CA PRO A 148 41.92 -3.41 38.65
C PRO A 148 41.27 -2.38 39.58
N VAL A 149 40.14 -1.81 39.15
CA VAL A 149 39.30 -0.92 39.98
C VAL A 149 38.13 -1.71 40.54
N THR A 150 38.10 -1.87 41.86
CA THR A 150 37.27 -2.84 42.59
C THR A 150 36.37 -2.15 43.61
N GLY A 151 35.27 -2.80 44.02
CA GLY A 151 34.40 -2.33 45.09
C GLY A 151 33.60 -1.07 44.77
N ILE A 152 33.50 -0.67 43.50
CA ILE A 152 32.76 0.53 43.05
C ILE A 152 31.41 0.19 42.41
N SER A 153 30.82 -0.97 42.73
CA SER A 153 29.56 -1.45 42.13
C SER A 153 28.38 -0.46 42.30
N ASP A 154 28.39 0.34 43.37
CA ASP A 154 27.39 1.38 43.66
C ASP A 154 27.54 2.64 42.81
N ARG A 155 28.71 2.82 42.18
CA ARG A 155 29.07 3.98 41.36
C ARG A 155 29.06 3.70 39.86
N VAL A 156 29.13 2.43 39.49
CA VAL A 156 29.11 2.00 38.09
C VAL A 156 27.67 1.72 37.67
N ALA A 157 27.27 2.31 36.54
CA ALA A 157 25.97 2.07 35.94
C ALA A 157 26.13 1.72 34.45
N LEU A 158 25.07 1.18 33.86
CA LEU A 158 25.00 0.91 32.43
C LEU A 158 23.90 1.76 31.79
N GLY A 159 24.30 2.72 30.95
CA GLY A 159 23.37 3.43 30.09
C GLY A 159 23.03 2.60 28.87
N TYR A 160 21.77 2.63 28.43
CA TYR A 160 21.30 1.91 27.25
C TYR A 160 20.33 2.77 26.42
N SER A 161 20.30 2.54 25.12
CA SER A 161 19.37 3.19 24.18
C SER A 161 19.07 2.26 22.98
N GLY A 162 17.98 2.53 22.27
CA GLY A 162 17.52 1.71 21.14
C GLY A 162 16.10 1.20 21.38
N VAL A 163 15.97 -0.09 21.69
CA VAL A 163 14.68 -0.74 21.99
C VAL A 163 14.46 -0.92 23.50
N ASP A 164 13.19 -0.95 23.91
CA ASP A 164 12.81 -1.26 25.29
C ASP A 164 13.37 -2.62 25.69
N THR A 165 14.20 -2.62 26.74
CA THR A 165 14.89 -3.81 27.24
C THR A 165 14.90 -3.83 28.74
N ASP A 166 14.88 -5.04 29.29
CA ASP A 166 15.04 -5.28 30.70
C ASP A 166 16.53 -5.55 30.96
N VAL A 167 17.24 -4.52 31.44
CA VAL A 167 18.63 -4.66 31.89
C VAL A 167 18.59 -5.04 33.37
N ILE A 168 18.88 -6.31 33.66
CA ILE A 168 18.72 -6.85 35.01
C ILE A 168 20.08 -7.23 35.58
N SER A 169 20.32 -6.74 36.79
CA SER A 169 21.44 -7.04 37.68
C SER A 169 22.82 -6.49 37.29
N LEU A 170 23.49 -5.95 38.31
CA LEU A 170 24.92 -5.65 38.32
C LEU A 170 25.51 -6.39 39.52
N THR A 171 26.51 -7.21 39.26
CA THR A 171 27.31 -7.86 40.31
C THR A 171 28.79 -7.77 39.94
N GLU A 172 29.63 -7.32 40.88
CA GLU A 172 31.08 -7.50 40.77
C GLU A 172 31.40 -8.98 40.94
N ASN A 173 31.95 -9.57 39.88
CA ASN A 173 32.28 -10.99 39.85
C ASN A 173 33.71 -11.17 40.37
N ASP A 174 33.87 -11.92 41.46
CA ASP A 174 35.12 -12.10 42.22
C ASP A 174 35.76 -10.78 42.71
N LEU A 175 35.43 -10.40 43.96
CA LEU A 175 36.04 -9.27 44.68
C LEU A 175 37.58 -9.26 44.51
N GLY A 176 38.10 -8.27 43.76
CA GLY A 176 39.54 -8.04 43.60
C GLY A 176 40.07 -8.04 42.16
N ASN A 177 39.26 -8.36 41.14
CA ASN A 177 39.73 -8.44 39.74
C ASN A 177 39.25 -7.26 38.84
N GLY A 178 38.36 -6.41 39.34
CA GLY A 178 37.78 -5.27 38.61
C GLY A 178 36.79 -5.67 37.51
N ILE A 179 36.18 -6.86 37.61
CA ILE A 179 35.21 -7.40 36.65
C ILE A 179 33.79 -7.20 37.18
N TYR A 180 32.96 -6.56 36.37
CA TYR A 180 31.55 -6.28 36.64
C TYR A 180 30.71 -6.94 35.55
N GLU A 181 29.70 -7.70 35.96
CA GLU A 181 28.80 -8.41 35.05
C GLU A 181 27.39 -7.82 35.07
N TYR A 182 26.79 -7.73 33.88
CA TYR A 182 25.39 -7.40 33.68
C TYR A 182 24.69 -8.50 32.87
N ILE A 183 23.39 -8.68 33.08
CA ILE A 183 22.56 -9.56 32.25
C ILE A 183 21.62 -8.70 31.42
N LEU A 184 21.67 -8.89 30.10
CA LEU A 184 20.76 -8.27 29.15
C LEU A 184 19.72 -9.29 28.67
N THR A 185 18.45 -8.96 28.82
CA THR A 185 17.30 -9.69 28.25
C THR A 185 16.26 -8.69 27.75
N GLY A 186 15.21 -9.16 27.09
CA GLY A 186 14.07 -8.32 26.71
C GLY A 186 13.08 -9.03 25.79
N THR A 187 11.95 -8.37 25.54
CA THR A 187 10.87 -8.91 24.71
C THR A 187 10.63 -8.11 23.43
N LYS A 188 11.42 -7.05 23.19
CA LYS A 188 11.28 -6.18 22.02
C LYS A 188 12.47 -6.35 21.08
N SER A 189 12.17 -6.68 19.82
CA SER A 189 13.22 -6.86 18.81
C SER A 189 13.84 -5.53 18.38
N GLY A 190 15.15 -5.51 18.24
CA GLY A 190 15.92 -4.40 17.67
C GLY A 190 17.34 -4.37 18.22
N VAL A 191 18.04 -3.25 18.01
CA VAL A 191 19.43 -3.09 18.45
C VAL A 191 19.49 -2.24 19.71
N VAL A 192 20.17 -2.72 20.73
CA VAL A 192 20.47 -1.98 21.96
C VAL A 192 21.92 -1.54 21.92
N THR A 193 22.16 -0.27 22.21
CA THR A 193 23.50 0.30 22.37
C THR A 193 23.78 0.52 23.86
N LEU A 194 24.88 -0.05 24.35
CA LEU A 194 25.23 -0.13 25.77
C LEU A 194 26.48 0.70 26.06
N THR A 195 26.43 1.51 27.12
CA THR A 195 27.50 2.45 27.51
C THR A 195 27.74 2.42 29.02
N PRO A 196 28.90 1.93 29.49
CA PRO A 196 29.27 2.02 30.90
C PRO A 196 29.39 3.47 31.39
N GLN A 197 28.96 3.70 32.62
CA GLN A 197 28.98 5.00 33.28
C GLN A 197 29.62 4.88 34.67
N LEU A 198 30.32 5.94 35.09
CA LEU A 198 30.85 6.11 36.43
C LEU A 198 30.29 7.41 37.01
N ASP A 199 29.63 7.34 38.17
CA ASP A 199 28.97 8.48 38.81
C ASP A 199 27.98 9.20 37.87
N GLY A 200 27.30 8.44 37.01
CA GLY A 200 26.39 8.96 35.98
C GLY A 200 27.05 9.56 34.74
N ALA A 201 28.39 9.68 34.71
CA ALA A 201 29.13 10.14 33.54
C ALA A 201 29.57 8.97 32.65
N PRO A 202 29.33 9.01 31.33
CA PRO A 202 29.77 7.95 30.42
C PRO A 202 31.29 7.80 30.38
N LEU A 203 31.78 6.56 30.39
CA LEU A 203 33.20 6.22 30.23
C LEU A 203 33.60 6.25 28.74
N THR A 204 33.67 7.47 28.17
CA THR A 204 33.87 7.68 26.71
C THR A 204 35.34 7.65 26.28
N THR A 205 35.93 6.47 26.21
CA THR A 205 37.08 6.15 25.31
C THR A 205 37.23 4.64 25.08
N ILE A 206 36.27 3.83 25.54
CA ILE A 206 36.17 2.43 25.12
C ILE A 206 35.87 2.45 23.62
N PRO A 207 36.75 1.91 22.74
CA PRO A 207 36.36 1.73 21.35
C PRO A 207 35.15 0.79 21.35
N GLN A 208 34.02 1.29 20.87
CA GLN A 208 32.69 0.68 20.80
C GLN A 208 31.84 0.84 22.07
N SER A 209 30.84 1.72 21.98
CA SER A 209 29.54 1.38 22.53
C SER A 209 29.16 -0.02 22.04
N LEU A 210 28.92 -0.95 22.97
CA LEU A 210 28.63 -2.32 22.63
C LEU A 210 27.20 -2.43 22.09
N GLN A 211 27.02 -3.09 20.96
CA GLN A 211 25.71 -3.33 20.39
C GLN A 211 25.33 -4.81 20.53
N VAL A 212 24.10 -5.04 21.01
CA VAL A 212 23.48 -6.38 21.04
C VAL A 212 22.14 -6.29 20.32
N THR A 213 21.89 -7.25 19.43
CA THR A 213 20.61 -7.37 18.71
C THR A 213 19.67 -8.31 19.45
N LEU A 214 18.47 -7.83 19.79
CA LEU A 214 17.35 -8.66 20.19
C LEU A 214 16.58 -9.03 18.92
N ALA A 215 16.58 -10.30 18.53
CA ALA A 215 15.90 -10.79 17.34
C ALA A 215 14.51 -11.34 17.70
N ALA A 216 13.51 -11.12 16.84
CA ALA A 216 12.21 -11.76 16.96
C ALA A 216 12.36 -13.29 16.96
N ASN A 217 11.47 -14.00 17.65
CA ASN A 217 11.58 -15.45 17.85
C ASN A 217 11.07 -16.24 16.62
N PRO A 218 11.96 -16.92 15.85
CA PRO A 218 11.54 -17.66 14.66
C PRO A 218 10.62 -18.84 14.98
N ALA A 219 10.73 -19.42 16.19
CA ALA A 219 9.98 -20.62 16.58
C ALA A 219 8.50 -20.32 16.88
N THR A 220 8.18 -19.09 17.26
CA THR A 220 6.82 -18.63 17.57
C THR A 220 6.25 -17.68 16.52
N THR A 221 7.04 -17.36 15.49
CA THR A 221 6.64 -16.54 14.34
C THR A 221 5.46 -17.16 13.60
N LYS A 222 4.48 -16.34 13.22
CA LYS A 222 3.30 -16.75 12.42
C LYS A 222 2.78 -15.60 11.56
N VAL A 223 1.98 -15.91 10.55
CA VAL A 223 1.17 -14.88 9.87
C VAL A 223 0.09 -14.38 10.84
N VAL A 224 0.15 -13.10 11.20
CA VAL A 224 -0.82 -12.45 12.11
C VAL A 224 -1.88 -11.64 11.38
N GLN A 225 -1.64 -11.33 10.10
CA GLN A 225 -2.61 -10.69 9.22
C GLN A 225 -2.30 -11.04 7.76
N LEU A 226 -3.34 -11.20 6.94
CA LEU A 226 -3.22 -11.27 5.49
C LEU A 226 -4.30 -10.39 4.86
N VAL A 227 -3.89 -9.48 3.96
CA VAL A 227 -4.80 -8.55 3.28
C VAL A 227 -4.51 -8.49 1.79
N THR A 228 -5.57 -8.37 1.00
CA THR A 228 -5.49 -8.04 -0.43
C THR A 228 -5.38 -6.51 -0.56
N THR A 229 -4.19 -6.04 -0.92
CA THR A 229 -3.83 -4.61 -1.03
C THR A 229 -4.11 -4.00 -2.40
N THR A 230 -4.21 -4.83 -3.43
CA THR A 230 -4.72 -4.47 -4.76
C THR A 230 -5.65 -5.60 -5.17
N ASP A 231 -6.88 -5.27 -5.51
CA ASP A 231 -7.98 -6.22 -5.73
C ASP A 231 -8.77 -5.82 -6.98
N SER A 232 -9.61 -6.73 -7.49
CA SER A 232 -10.51 -6.48 -8.63
C SER A 232 -9.78 -6.17 -9.94
N GLN A 233 -8.56 -6.66 -10.12
CA GLN A 233 -7.88 -6.56 -11.41
C GLN A 233 -8.57 -7.42 -12.47
N PRO A 234 -8.54 -7.01 -13.76
CA PRO A 234 -9.10 -7.83 -14.83
C PRO A 234 -8.37 -9.17 -14.92
N ALA A 235 -9.12 -10.24 -15.19
CA ALA A 235 -8.60 -11.58 -15.45
C ALA A 235 -7.94 -11.68 -16.86
N ASP A 236 -6.98 -10.80 -17.14
CA ASP A 236 -6.30 -10.66 -18.43
C ASP A 236 -4.94 -11.38 -18.48
N ASN A 237 -4.61 -12.14 -17.43
CA ASN A 237 -3.32 -12.81 -17.22
C ASN A 237 -2.09 -11.87 -17.22
N VAL A 238 -2.29 -10.59 -16.90
CA VAL A 238 -1.24 -9.57 -16.87
C VAL A 238 -1.38 -8.68 -15.62
N SER A 239 -2.57 -8.15 -15.40
CA SER A 239 -2.95 -7.32 -14.28
C SER A 239 -3.05 -8.18 -13.02
N ALA A 240 -2.37 -7.74 -11.96
CA ALA A 240 -2.19 -8.55 -10.76
C ALA A 240 -2.89 -7.95 -9.54
N ASP A 241 -3.63 -8.81 -8.84
CA ASP A 241 -3.96 -8.54 -7.44
C ASP A 241 -2.69 -8.71 -6.59
N LEU A 242 -2.59 -7.94 -5.50
CA LEU A 242 -1.42 -7.94 -4.62
C LEU A 242 -1.87 -8.25 -3.20
N LEU A 243 -1.28 -9.28 -2.60
CA LEU A 243 -1.53 -9.67 -1.22
C LEU A 243 -0.32 -9.34 -0.34
N THR A 244 -0.59 -8.90 0.89
CA THR A 244 0.44 -8.58 1.90
C THR A 244 0.15 -9.33 3.20
N ALA A 245 1.10 -10.16 3.61
CA ALA A 245 1.11 -10.88 4.88
C ALA A 245 1.95 -10.10 5.92
N THR A 246 1.40 -9.93 7.11
CA THR A 246 2.11 -9.40 8.29
C THR A 246 2.52 -10.56 9.18
N VAL A 247 3.79 -10.61 9.55
CA VAL A 247 4.42 -11.76 10.20
C VAL A 247 5.15 -11.35 11.47
N HIS A 248 4.61 -11.75 12.62
CA HIS A 248 5.17 -11.44 13.93
C HIS A 248 5.40 -12.71 14.77
N ASP A 249 6.28 -12.63 15.76
CA ASP A 249 6.39 -13.61 16.84
C ASP A 249 5.25 -13.47 17.88
N ILE A 250 5.26 -14.31 18.92
CA ILE A 250 4.22 -14.29 19.96
C ILE A 250 4.31 -13.04 20.87
N GLU A 251 5.49 -12.44 20.98
CA GLU A 251 5.75 -11.19 21.69
C GLU A 251 5.35 -9.93 20.87
N GLY A 252 4.90 -10.15 19.63
CA GLY A 252 4.40 -9.13 18.71
C GLY A 252 5.51 -8.38 17.96
N ASN A 253 6.72 -8.93 17.92
CA ASN A 253 7.84 -8.36 17.19
C ASN A 253 7.74 -8.69 15.70
N PRO A 254 8.01 -7.74 14.79
CA PRO A 254 8.09 -8.02 13.37
C PRO A 254 9.26 -8.94 13.05
N MET A 255 8.99 -10.04 12.34
CA MET A 255 10.04 -10.97 11.94
C MET A 255 10.59 -10.58 10.58
N GLN A 256 11.78 -9.97 10.53
CA GLN A 256 12.49 -9.69 9.28
C GLN A 256 13.10 -10.96 8.68
N GLY A 257 13.01 -11.12 7.36
CA GLY A 257 13.63 -12.24 6.63
C GLY A 257 12.94 -13.58 6.83
N ALA A 258 11.74 -13.62 7.41
CA ALA A 258 10.91 -14.81 7.47
C ALA A 258 10.46 -15.22 6.06
N SER A 259 10.59 -16.50 5.74
CA SER A 259 10.06 -17.06 4.49
C SER A 259 8.57 -17.38 4.65
N VAL A 260 7.75 -16.74 3.79
CA VAL A 260 6.31 -16.93 3.71
C VAL A 260 5.98 -17.75 2.47
N VAL A 261 5.30 -18.87 2.65
CA VAL A 261 4.80 -19.75 1.60
C VAL A 261 3.37 -19.34 1.24
N TRP A 262 3.11 -19.23 -0.05
CA TRP A 262 1.82 -18.85 -0.62
C TRP A 262 1.17 -20.04 -1.30
N SER A 263 -0.15 -20.16 -1.19
CA SER A 263 -0.91 -21.23 -1.83
C SER A 263 -2.33 -20.80 -2.16
N HIS A 264 -2.92 -21.43 -3.18
CA HIS A 264 -4.34 -21.28 -3.54
C HIS A 264 -4.85 -22.58 -4.17
N GLY A 265 -6.19 -22.71 -4.26
CA GLY A 265 -6.85 -23.85 -4.89
C GLY A 265 -7.28 -23.64 -6.35
N SER A 266 -7.21 -22.41 -6.89
CA SER A 266 -7.63 -22.13 -8.26
C SER A 266 -6.74 -22.81 -9.31
N THR A 267 -7.36 -23.27 -10.40
CA THR A 267 -6.69 -23.85 -11.58
C THR A 267 -6.32 -22.81 -12.65
N THR A 268 -6.80 -21.58 -12.52
CA THR A 268 -6.69 -20.49 -13.51
C THR A 268 -5.89 -19.30 -12.97
N ALA A 269 -5.72 -19.23 -11.65
CA ALA A 269 -4.85 -18.26 -11.01
C ALA A 269 -3.38 -18.73 -10.97
N THR A 270 -2.44 -17.78 -11.02
CA THR A 270 -0.99 -18.04 -10.92
C THR A 270 -0.33 -17.03 -9.98
N LEU A 271 0.38 -17.53 -8.97
CA LEU A 271 1.21 -16.71 -8.08
C LEU A 271 2.48 -16.25 -8.80
N GLY A 272 2.88 -15.01 -8.54
CA GLY A 272 4.18 -14.48 -9.00
C GLY A 272 5.38 -15.20 -8.38
N ALA A 273 5.21 -15.77 -7.18
CA ALA A 273 6.18 -16.63 -6.51
C ALA A 273 5.49 -17.57 -5.50
N ALA A 274 6.02 -18.78 -5.33
CA ALA A 274 5.54 -19.71 -4.30
C ALA A 274 5.94 -19.29 -2.88
N THR A 275 7.00 -18.47 -2.76
CA THR A 275 7.50 -17.95 -1.49
C THR A 275 7.93 -16.50 -1.62
N SER A 276 7.76 -15.71 -0.57
CA SER A 276 8.42 -14.41 -0.43
C SER A 276 9.09 -14.27 0.95
N VAL A 277 9.86 -13.20 1.14
CA VAL A 277 10.55 -12.91 2.40
C VAL A 277 10.02 -11.61 2.99
N THR A 278 9.92 -11.57 4.32
CA THR A 278 9.46 -10.38 5.02
C THR A 278 10.53 -9.29 5.08
N ASP A 279 10.10 -8.03 4.99
CA ASP A 279 10.94 -6.85 5.18
C ASP A 279 11.21 -6.55 6.67
N SER A 280 11.82 -5.40 6.98
CA SER A 280 12.09 -4.97 8.36
C SER A 280 10.84 -4.70 9.20
N ASN A 281 9.67 -4.55 8.57
CA ASN A 281 8.39 -4.37 9.24
C ASN A 281 7.63 -5.70 9.37
N GLY A 282 8.23 -6.82 8.98
CA GLY A 282 7.56 -8.13 9.00
C GLY A 282 6.55 -8.31 7.86
N LEU A 283 6.64 -7.52 6.78
CA LEU A 283 5.70 -7.58 5.67
C LEU A 283 6.26 -8.39 4.49
N ALA A 284 5.50 -9.36 4.01
CA ALA A 284 5.80 -10.13 2.82
C ALA A 284 4.67 -9.97 1.80
N THR A 285 5.01 -9.75 0.53
CA THR A 285 4.03 -9.55 -0.54
C THR A 285 4.08 -10.64 -1.59
N VAL A 286 2.96 -10.89 -2.28
CA VAL A 286 2.90 -11.73 -3.47
C VAL A 286 1.88 -11.18 -4.46
N SER A 287 2.21 -11.25 -5.75
CA SER A 287 1.26 -10.97 -6.83
C SER A 287 0.50 -12.23 -7.23
N LEU A 288 -0.74 -12.06 -7.66
CA LEU A 288 -1.57 -13.10 -8.23
C LEU A 288 -2.15 -12.57 -9.54
N ILE A 289 -2.04 -13.33 -10.63
CA ILE A 289 -2.71 -13.06 -11.91
C ILE A 289 -3.72 -14.17 -12.20
N ASN A 290 -4.70 -13.92 -13.07
CA ASN A 290 -5.72 -14.91 -13.41
C ASN A 290 -6.16 -14.78 -14.87
N THR A 291 -6.60 -15.89 -15.48
CA THR A 291 -7.24 -15.95 -16.81
C THR A 291 -8.77 -15.99 -16.73
N ARG A 292 -9.32 -16.22 -15.54
CA ARG A 292 -10.75 -16.32 -15.26
C ARG A 292 -11.17 -15.34 -14.17
N ALA A 293 -12.32 -14.68 -14.38
CA ALA A 293 -12.94 -13.88 -13.35
C ALA A 293 -13.55 -14.80 -12.27
N GLU A 294 -12.99 -14.75 -11.07
CA GLU A 294 -13.39 -15.55 -9.92
C GLU A 294 -12.85 -14.94 -8.63
N THR A 295 -13.30 -15.45 -7.49
CA THR A 295 -12.69 -15.18 -6.18
C THR A 295 -11.72 -16.31 -5.83
N VAL A 296 -10.46 -15.98 -5.60
CA VAL A 296 -9.39 -16.92 -5.24
C VAL A 296 -9.03 -16.74 -3.77
N ALA A 297 -9.27 -17.78 -2.96
CA ALA A 297 -8.81 -17.82 -1.58
C ALA A 297 -7.31 -18.15 -1.54
N VAL A 298 -6.47 -17.19 -1.14
CA VAL A 298 -5.01 -17.33 -1.04
C VAL A 298 -4.61 -17.45 0.41
N THR A 299 -3.81 -18.48 0.73
CA THR A 299 -3.28 -18.72 2.08
C THR A 299 -1.79 -18.39 2.15
N ALA A 300 -1.39 -17.65 3.19
CA ALA A 300 0.00 -17.38 3.55
C ALA A 300 0.38 -18.13 4.84
N ARG A 301 1.58 -18.73 4.87
CA ARG A 301 2.13 -19.46 6.04
C ARG A 301 3.62 -19.21 6.21
N VAL A 302 4.09 -19.07 7.44
CA VAL A 302 5.52 -18.98 7.74
C VAL A 302 6.15 -20.37 7.71
N GLN A 303 7.25 -20.52 6.97
CA GLN A 303 7.91 -21.83 6.81
C GLN A 303 8.63 -22.30 8.08
N ALA A 304 9.22 -21.37 8.84
CA ALA A 304 10.05 -21.68 10.01
C ALA A 304 9.26 -22.28 11.19
N ASN A 305 7.96 -22.00 11.27
CA ASN A 305 7.08 -22.49 12.32
C ASN A 305 6.05 -23.48 11.73
N SER A 306 6.32 -24.77 11.86
CA SER A 306 5.39 -25.82 11.41
C SER A 306 4.01 -25.80 12.10
N GLY A 307 3.88 -25.08 13.22
CA GLY A 307 2.61 -24.85 13.91
C GLY A 307 1.81 -23.65 13.38
N ASP A 308 2.31 -22.91 12.39
CA ASP A 308 1.56 -21.84 11.75
C ASP A 308 0.44 -22.39 10.84
N SER A 309 -0.81 -22.27 11.30
CA SER A 309 -2.00 -22.61 10.52
C SER A 309 -2.18 -21.75 9.27
N GLY A 310 -1.49 -20.61 9.21
CA GLY A 310 -1.60 -19.60 8.16
C GLY A 310 -2.86 -18.74 8.28
N MET A 311 -2.92 -17.73 7.41
CA MET A 311 -4.12 -16.92 7.20
C MET A 311 -4.53 -16.95 5.74
N THR A 312 -5.82 -16.82 5.50
CA THR A 312 -6.40 -16.81 4.15
C THR A 312 -7.09 -15.48 3.90
N SER A 313 -6.92 -14.95 2.68
CA SER A 313 -7.63 -13.76 2.20
C SER A 313 -8.06 -14.00 0.76
N ASP A 314 -9.18 -13.39 0.39
CA ASP A 314 -9.76 -13.51 -0.93
C ASP A 314 -9.19 -12.43 -1.86
N ALA A 315 -8.83 -12.84 -3.08
CA ALA A 315 -8.49 -11.96 -4.21
C ALA A 315 -9.55 -12.13 -5.30
N ASN A 316 -10.19 -11.05 -5.72
CA ASN A 316 -11.32 -11.06 -6.65
C ASN A 316 -10.85 -10.56 -8.02
N PHE A 317 -11.03 -11.36 -9.07
CA PHE A 317 -10.72 -10.92 -10.43
C PHE A 317 -11.96 -10.44 -11.17
N ALA A 318 -11.85 -9.28 -11.81
CA ALA A 318 -12.88 -8.70 -12.66
C ALA A 318 -12.92 -9.37 -14.05
N LEU A 319 -14.08 -9.28 -14.69
CA LEU A 319 -14.30 -9.85 -16.01
C LEU A 319 -13.40 -9.23 -17.09
N TYR A 320 -12.72 -10.10 -17.84
CA TYR A 320 -11.99 -9.78 -19.06
C TYR A 320 -12.58 -10.54 -20.26
N PRO A 321 -13.56 -9.95 -20.97
CA PRO A 321 -14.18 -10.60 -22.12
C PRO A 321 -13.31 -10.50 -23.38
N VAL A 322 -13.04 -11.64 -24.01
CA VAL A 322 -12.32 -11.73 -25.28
C VAL A 322 -13.32 -11.90 -26.41
N LEU A 323 -13.22 -11.05 -27.45
CA LEU A 323 -14.06 -11.14 -28.65
C LEU A 323 -13.64 -12.37 -29.49
N ASP A 324 -14.46 -13.42 -29.45
CA ASP A 324 -14.18 -14.70 -30.11
C ASP A 324 -14.57 -14.70 -31.59
N THR A 325 -15.79 -14.29 -31.94
CA THR A 325 -16.22 -14.15 -33.32
C THR A 325 -17.06 -12.90 -33.53
N LEU A 326 -17.03 -12.38 -34.77
CA LEU A 326 -17.94 -11.35 -35.23
C LEU A 326 -18.47 -11.78 -36.60
N ALA A 327 -19.74 -12.10 -36.67
CA ALA A 327 -20.39 -12.60 -37.88
C ALA A 327 -21.59 -11.73 -38.23
N VAL A 328 -21.96 -11.69 -39.51
CA VAL A 328 -23.21 -11.07 -39.93
C VAL A 328 -24.36 -12.01 -39.62
N GLY A 329 -25.37 -11.51 -38.92
CA GLY A 329 -26.63 -12.22 -38.67
C GLY A 329 -27.58 -12.03 -39.85
N THR A 330 -28.40 -10.99 -39.78
CA THR A 330 -29.27 -10.56 -40.87
C THR A 330 -28.51 -9.62 -41.79
N ASN A 331 -28.46 -9.93 -43.09
CA ASN A 331 -27.79 -9.11 -44.11
C ASN A 331 -28.73 -8.73 -45.25
N ASN A 332 -28.27 -7.85 -46.14
CA ASN A 332 -28.95 -7.45 -47.37
C ASN A 332 -30.35 -6.87 -47.14
N GLN A 333 -30.56 -6.20 -46.02
CA GLN A 333 -31.80 -5.48 -45.79
C GLN A 333 -31.85 -4.17 -46.59
N PRO A 334 -33.05 -3.74 -47.01
CA PRO A 334 -33.19 -2.55 -47.82
C PRO A 334 -32.80 -1.27 -47.05
N ALA A 335 -32.13 -0.35 -47.74
CA ALA A 335 -31.70 0.95 -47.22
C ALA A 335 -32.87 1.93 -47.06
N ASN A 336 -33.74 1.70 -46.08
CA ASN A 336 -34.97 2.48 -45.87
C ASN A 336 -35.10 3.08 -44.46
N ASN A 337 -34.02 3.08 -43.66
CA ASN A 337 -34.00 3.46 -42.24
C ASN A 337 -34.99 2.69 -41.34
N LYS A 338 -35.58 1.59 -41.83
CA LYS A 338 -36.52 0.76 -41.07
C LYS A 338 -36.05 -0.68 -40.94
N ALA A 339 -35.60 -1.29 -42.03
CA ALA A 339 -35.16 -2.68 -42.03
C ALA A 339 -33.81 -2.83 -41.30
N LEU A 340 -33.68 -3.93 -40.56
CA LEU A 340 -32.56 -4.18 -39.66
C LEU A 340 -31.60 -5.21 -40.24
N ASN A 341 -30.37 -4.78 -40.51
CA ASN A 341 -29.26 -5.71 -40.54
C ASN A 341 -28.78 -5.95 -39.10
N THR A 342 -28.16 -7.10 -38.85
CA THR A 342 -27.59 -7.43 -37.55
C THR A 342 -26.21 -8.06 -37.69
N ILE A 343 -25.36 -7.82 -36.69
CA ILE A 343 -24.11 -8.53 -36.48
C ILE A 343 -24.17 -9.24 -35.12
N VAL A 344 -23.54 -10.40 -35.05
CA VAL A 344 -23.51 -11.27 -33.87
C VAL A 344 -22.04 -11.38 -33.44
N ALA A 345 -21.75 -10.83 -32.27
CA ALA A 345 -20.46 -10.96 -31.61
C ALA A 345 -20.56 -12.05 -30.53
N THR A 346 -19.58 -12.95 -30.43
CA THR A 346 -19.51 -13.94 -29.34
C THR A 346 -18.27 -13.70 -28.48
N PHE A 347 -18.38 -13.97 -27.19
CA PHE A 347 -17.34 -13.68 -26.21
C PHE A 347 -16.97 -14.90 -25.36
N LYS A 348 -15.68 -15.02 -25.07
CA LYS A 348 -15.08 -16.04 -24.21
C LYS A 348 -14.15 -15.42 -23.17
N ASP A 349 -13.81 -16.16 -22.13
CA ASP A 349 -12.66 -15.84 -21.27
C ASP A 349 -11.34 -16.25 -21.96
N LEU A 350 -10.19 -15.98 -21.32
CA LEU A 350 -8.88 -16.36 -21.85
C LEU A 350 -8.63 -17.87 -21.88
N ASP A 351 -9.35 -18.66 -21.08
CA ASP A 351 -9.30 -20.13 -21.13
C ASP A 351 -10.16 -20.72 -22.27
N GLY A 352 -10.94 -19.88 -22.95
CA GLY A 352 -11.83 -20.25 -24.04
C GLY A 352 -13.23 -20.69 -23.60
N ALA A 353 -13.60 -20.53 -22.33
CA ALA A 353 -14.96 -20.78 -21.87
C ALA A 353 -15.90 -19.68 -22.35
N VAL A 354 -17.10 -20.09 -22.80
CA VAL A 354 -18.12 -19.16 -23.28
C VAL A 354 -18.65 -18.31 -22.13
N LEU A 355 -18.67 -16.99 -22.32
CA LEU A 355 -19.24 -16.06 -21.36
C LEU A 355 -20.75 -16.00 -21.50
N ALA A 356 -21.46 -17.06 -21.09
CA ALA A 356 -22.91 -17.17 -21.22
C ALA A 356 -23.65 -16.41 -20.11
N ASN A 357 -24.66 -15.61 -20.46
CA ASN A 357 -25.47 -14.83 -19.50
C ASN A 357 -24.64 -13.88 -18.61
N VAL A 358 -23.57 -13.31 -19.17
CA VAL A 358 -22.63 -12.42 -18.47
C VAL A 358 -22.83 -10.97 -18.91
N PRO A 359 -22.92 -10.01 -17.97
CA PRO A 359 -22.91 -8.59 -18.30
C PRO A 359 -21.58 -8.17 -18.95
N ILE A 360 -21.64 -7.57 -20.14
CA ILE A 360 -20.49 -7.04 -20.86
C ILE A 360 -20.77 -5.66 -21.42
N THR A 361 -19.72 -4.88 -21.64
CA THR A 361 -19.79 -3.61 -22.37
C THR A 361 -19.03 -3.74 -23.69
N VAL A 362 -19.72 -3.45 -24.78
CA VAL A 362 -19.18 -3.48 -26.14
C VAL A 362 -19.12 -2.08 -26.72
N GLN A 363 -18.09 -1.82 -27.53
CA GLN A 363 -17.99 -0.64 -28.36
C GLN A 363 -18.01 -1.06 -29.82
N PHE A 364 -18.77 -0.32 -30.61
CA PHE A 364 -18.87 -0.51 -32.05
C PHE A 364 -18.88 0.82 -32.78
N THR A 365 -18.33 0.81 -33.99
CA THR A 365 -18.28 1.94 -34.92
C THR A 365 -18.54 1.45 -36.34
N ALA A 366 -19.03 2.34 -37.21
CA ALA A 366 -19.13 2.08 -38.65
C ALA A 366 -18.16 2.99 -39.41
N ASP A 367 -17.67 2.54 -40.55
CA ASP A 367 -16.87 3.34 -41.47
C ASP A 367 -17.70 4.42 -42.21
N LYS A 368 -19.02 4.26 -42.26
CA LYS A 368 -19.98 5.19 -42.87
C LYS A 368 -20.81 5.93 -41.83
N SER A 369 -20.96 7.25 -42.01
CA SER A 369 -21.76 8.12 -41.13
C SER A 369 -23.28 8.06 -41.35
N THR A 370 -23.70 7.39 -42.41
CA THR A 370 -25.10 7.13 -42.81
C THR A 370 -25.77 6.04 -41.96
N VAL A 371 -24.96 5.26 -41.24
CA VAL A 371 -25.40 4.14 -40.41
C VAL A 371 -25.97 4.65 -39.09
N THR A 372 -27.12 4.09 -38.70
CA THR A 372 -27.72 4.30 -37.39
C THR A 372 -27.77 2.97 -36.64
N PHE A 373 -27.19 2.92 -35.45
CA PHE A 373 -27.28 1.76 -34.56
C PHE A 373 -28.50 1.87 -33.65
N ASP A 374 -29.09 0.73 -33.28
CA ASP A 374 -30.25 0.71 -32.36
C ASP A 374 -29.87 1.02 -30.90
N ASN A 375 -28.59 0.83 -30.54
CA ASN A 375 -28.08 1.12 -29.19
C ASN A 375 -26.91 2.09 -29.28
N GLU A 376 -26.75 2.93 -28.26
CA GLU A 376 -25.62 3.84 -28.13
C GLU A 376 -24.35 3.07 -27.77
N SER A 377 -23.22 3.46 -28.39
CA SER A 377 -21.89 2.90 -28.13
C SER A 377 -21.14 3.84 -27.15
N PRO A 378 -20.57 3.37 -26.03
CA PRO A 378 -20.54 1.98 -25.54
C PRO A 378 -21.91 1.46 -25.07
N TRP A 379 -22.20 0.20 -25.37
CA TRP A 379 -23.44 -0.48 -24.97
C TRP A 379 -23.16 -1.56 -23.93
N THR A 380 -23.78 -1.45 -22.76
CA THR A 380 -23.78 -2.51 -21.73
C THR A 380 -25.00 -3.39 -21.89
N THR A 381 -24.77 -4.69 -22.02
CA THR A 381 -25.82 -5.71 -22.19
C THR A 381 -25.38 -7.03 -21.58
N THR A 382 -26.26 -8.03 -21.57
CA THR A 382 -25.94 -9.39 -21.12
C THR A 382 -25.84 -10.30 -22.34
N THR A 383 -24.79 -11.10 -22.42
CA THR A 383 -24.66 -12.14 -23.44
C THR A 383 -25.77 -13.18 -23.30
N ASN A 384 -26.12 -13.89 -24.37
CA ASN A 384 -27.04 -15.03 -24.27
C ASN A 384 -26.32 -16.33 -23.85
N ASP A 385 -27.03 -17.47 -23.87
CA ASP A 385 -26.48 -18.80 -23.55
C ASP A 385 -25.27 -19.22 -24.40
N ALA A 386 -25.14 -18.65 -25.60
CA ALA A 386 -24.01 -18.88 -26.51
C ALA A 386 -22.89 -17.84 -26.35
N GLY A 387 -22.96 -16.98 -25.33
CA GLY A 387 -22.01 -15.89 -25.13
C GLY A 387 -22.13 -14.77 -26.17
N ALA A 388 -23.29 -14.64 -26.83
CA ALA A 388 -23.45 -13.73 -27.95
C ALA A 388 -24.14 -12.42 -27.57
N VAL A 389 -23.72 -11.33 -28.23
CA VAL A 389 -24.40 -10.03 -28.29
C VAL A 389 -24.77 -9.73 -29.74
N ILE A 390 -26.00 -9.28 -29.95
CA ILE A 390 -26.53 -8.94 -31.27
C ILE A 390 -26.61 -7.42 -31.36
N VAL A 391 -25.87 -6.83 -32.31
CA VAL A 391 -25.93 -5.40 -32.61
C VAL A 391 -26.74 -5.21 -33.88
N SER A 392 -27.74 -4.35 -33.80
CA SER A 392 -28.68 -4.03 -34.89
C SER A 392 -28.37 -2.66 -35.48
N LEU A 393 -28.42 -2.56 -36.81
CA LEU A 393 -28.11 -1.34 -37.56
C LEU A 393 -29.04 -1.12 -38.76
N ARG A 394 -29.29 0.16 -39.04
CA ARG A 394 -30.13 0.69 -40.14
C ARG A 394 -29.31 1.64 -41.00
N ASN A 395 -29.74 1.82 -42.25
CA ASN A 395 -29.17 2.79 -43.18
C ASN A 395 -30.26 3.26 -44.16
N ASN A 396 -30.11 4.46 -44.73
CA ASN A 396 -30.92 5.03 -45.81
C ASN A 396 -30.17 5.08 -47.15
N VAL A 397 -28.89 4.71 -47.18
CA VAL A 397 -28.07 4.63 -48.38
C VAL A 397 -27.79 3.17 -48.74
N VAL A 398 -27.91 2.86 -50.03
CA VAL A 398 -27.52 1.56 -50.59
C VAL A 398 -26.00 1.53 -50.67
N GLU A 399 -25.37 0.81 -49.77
CA GLU A 399 -23.92 0.70 -49.69
C GLU A 399 -23.49 -0.53 -48.88
N ASN A 400 -22.20 -0.86 -48.98
CA ASN A 400 -21.55 -1.80 -48.07
C ASN A 400 -20.89 -1.02 -46.92
N VAL A 401 -21.14 -1.46 -45.70
CA VAL A 401 -20.70 -0.85 -44.45
C VAL A 401 -19.78 -1.83 -43.72
N GLU A 402 -18.64 -1.35 -43.26
CA GLU A 402 -17.78 -2.07 -42.33
C GLU A 402 -18.08 -1.63 -40.89
N VAL A 403 -18.40 -2.61 -40.03
CA VAL A 403 -18.63 -2.38 -38.60
C VAL A 403 -17.49 -2.99 -37.81
N THR A 404 -16.80 -2.15 -37.04
CA THR A 404 -15.74 -2.57 -36.10
C THR A 404 -16.35 -2.74 -34.72
N LEU A 405 -16.02 -3.84 -34.03
CA LEU A 405 -16.51 -4.12 -32.67
C LEU A 405 -15.38 -4.62 -31.77
N TYR A 406 -15.41 -4.21 -30.49
CA TYR A 406 -14.54 -4.72 -29.42
C TYR A 406 -15.23 -4.60 -28.05
N ALA A 407 -14.72 -5.31 -27.04
CA ALA A 407 -15.17 -5.17 -25.65
C ALA A 407 -14.36 -4.09 -24.92
N THR A 408 -14.98 -3.32 -24.03
CA THR A 408 -14.33 -2.14 -23.40
C THR A 408 -13.09 -2.51 -22.59
N ASN A 409 -13.10 -3.67 -21.92
CA ASN A 409 -11.96 -4.17 -21.15
C ASN A 409 -10.94 -4.95 -22.01
N SER A 410 -11.22 -5.23 -23.29
CA SER A 410 -10.32 -5.93 -24.23
C SER A 410 -10.25 -5.18 -25.57
N SER A 411 -9.96 -3.89 -25.50
CA SER A 411 -9.96 -2.99 -26.67
C SER A 411 -8.89 -3.31 -27.72
N THR A 412 -7.94 -4.17 -27.39
CA THR A 412 -6.88 -4.68 -28.27
C THR A 412 -7.38 -5.74 -29.25
N VAL A 413 -8.50 -6.43 -28.97
CA VAL A 413 -9.08 -7.45 -29.85
C VAL A 413 -10.29 -6.88 -30.56
N GLN A 414 -10.06 -6.30 -31.74
CA GLN A 414 -11.10 -5.73 -32.59
C GLN A 414 -11.38 -6.66 -33.78
N LYS A 415 -12.65 -6.78 -34.16
CA LYS A 415 -13.05 -7.48 -35.40
C LYS A 415 -13.92 -6.58 -36.25
N VAL A 416 -13.91 -6.85 -37.56
CA VAL A 416 -14.67 -6.10 -38.56
C VAL A 416 -15.64 -7.05 -39.26
N ALA A 417 -16.88 -6.61 -39.45
CA ALA A 417 -17.88 -7.31 -40.25
C ALA A 417 -18.42 -6.41 -41.37
N SER A 418 -18.64 -6.99 -42.55
CA SER A 418 -19.13 -6.28 -43.74
C SER A 418 -20.63 -6.51 -43.91
N VAL A 419 -21.43 -5.45 -43.76
CA VAL A 419 -22.88 -5.47 -43.85
C VAL A 419 -23.34 -4.74 -45.11
N ASN A 420 -24.17 -5.39 -45.92
CA ASN A 420 -24.68 -4.83 -47.16
C ASN A 420 -26.11 -4.30 -46.97
N PHE A 421 -26.34 -3.08 -47.43
CA PHE A 421 -27.67 -2.50 -47.57
C PHE A 421 -28.05 -2.48 -49.05
N THR A 422 -29.21 -3.03 -49.38
CA THR A 422 -29.66 -3.15 -50.78
C THR A 422 -30.74 -2.14 -51.13
N GLU A 423 -31.04 -1.99 -52.41
CA GLU A 423 -32.19 -1.20 -52.88
C GLU A 423 -33.51 -1.75 -52.28
N LEU A 424 -34.42 -0.85 -51.91
CA LEU A 424 -35.80 -1.23 -51.57
C LEU A 424 -36.55 -1.52 -52.88
N MET A 425 -36.97 -2.78 -53.06
CA MET A 425 -37.79 -3.20 -54.20
C MET A 425 -39.07 -3.89 -53.76
N ILE A 426 -40.12 -3.71 -54.56
CA ILE A 426 -41.34 -4.54 -54.54
C ILE A 426 -41.47 -5.12 -55.94
N SER A 427 -41.55 -6.45 -56.09
CA SER A 427 -41.74 -7.11 -57.39
C SER A 427 -40.96 -6.51 -58.56
N ARG A 428 -39.67 -6.19 -58.31
CA ARG A 428 -38.67 -5.62 -59.23
C ARG A 428 -38.76 -4.11 -59.50
N PHE A 429 -39.73 -3.42 -58.93
CA PHE A 429 -39.84 -1.96 -58.97
C PHE A 429 -38.89 -1.34 -57.96
N LEU A 430 -38.11 -0.36 -58.39
CA LEU A 430 -37.35 0.50 -57.49
C LEU A 430 -38.31 1.40 -56.73
N LYS A 431 -38.01 1.71 -55.46
CA LYS A 431 -38.75 2.75 -54.75
C LYS A 431 -38.70 4.07 -55.58
N PRO A 432 -39.85 4.67 -55.90
CA PRO A 432 -39.92 5.92 -56.67
C PRO A 432 -39.33 7.11 -55.91
N ASP A 433 -38.76 8.06 -56.66
CA ASP A 433 -38.47 9.41 -56.17
C ASP A 433 -39.79 10.22 -56.10
N PRO A 434 -40.01 11.07 -55.09
CA PRO A 434 -41.19 11.96 -55.04
C PRO A 434 -41.26 13.01 -56.15
N ALA A 435 -40.17 13.24 -56.89
CA ALA A 435 -40.15 14.15 -58.03
C ALA A 435 -41.02 13.63 -59.18
N THR A 436 -41.88 14.52 -59.70
CA THR A 436 -42.73 14.24 -60.86
C THR A 436 -42.04 14.69 -62.14
N MET A 437 -42.29 13.97 -63.23
CA MET A 437 -41.65 14.25 -64.52
C MET A 437 -42.68 14.16 -65.66
N ASN A 438 -42.38 14.83 -66.77
CA ASN A 438 -43.06 14.55 -68.04
C ASN A 438 -42.63 13.17 -68.57
N TRP A 439 -43.36 12.61 -69.54
CA TRP A 439 -43.14 11.22 -69.95
C TRP A 439 -41.73 10.97 -70.52
N LEU A 440 -41.22 11.90 -71.34
CA LEU A 440 -39.91 11.77 -71.97
C LEU A 440 -38.79 11.79 -70.92
N ASP A 441 -38.89 12.69 -69.94
CA ASP A 441 -37.93 12.77 -68.84
C ASP A 441 -38.00 11.53 -67.95
N ALA A 442 -39.19 10.98 -67.71
CA ALA A 442 -39.39 9.74 -66.97
C ALA A 442 -38.76 8.53 -67.66
N ASP A 443 -38.94 8.37 -68.97
CA ASP A 443 -38.34 7.28 -69.75
C ASP A 443 -36.81 7.40 -69.78
N ASN A 444 -36.29 8.61 -70.00
CA ASN A 444 -34.87 8.89 -69.94
C ASN A 444 -34.29 8.62 -68.54
N TYR A 445 -34.98 9.05 -67.48
CA TYR A 445 -34.58 8.80 -66.10
C TYR A 445 -34.39 7.31 -65.83
N CYS A 446 -35.38 6.48 -66.17
CA CYS A 446 -35.29 5.04 -65.97
C CYS A 446 -34.20 4.39 -66.83
N ASN A 447 -34.05 4.80 -68.09
CA ASN A 447 -33.00 4.26 -68.96
C ASN A 447 -31.59 4.61 -68.48
N ASN A 448 -31.38 5.83 -67.97
CA ASN A 448 -30.08 6.32 -67.48
C ASN A 448 -29.57 5.52 -66.26
N ILE A 449 -30.47 5.02 -65.41
CA ILE A 449 -30.13 4.13 -64.29
C ILE A 449 -30.10 2.64 -64.67
N GLY A 450 -30.13 2.30 -65.97
CA GLY A 450 -30.10 0.93 -66.47
C GLY A 450 -31.39 0.14 -66.19
N ARG A 451 -32.53 0.83 -66.14
CA ARG A 451 -33.87 0.29 -65.90
C ARG A 451 -34.78 0.64 -67.09
N ARG A 452 -36.09 0.49 -66.92
CA ARG A 452 -37.10 0.98 -67.87
C ARG A 452 -38.36 1.41 -67.14
N LEU A 453 -39.22 2.19 -67.80
CA LEU A 453 -40.60 2.36 -67.35
C LEU A 453 -41.34 1.02 -67.36
N PRO A 454 -42.25 0.80 -66.41
CA PRO A 454 -43.08 -0.40 -66.38
C PRO A 454 -44.14 -0.39 -67.47
N THR A 455 -44.69 -1.55 -67.78
CA THR A 455 -45.91 -1.70 -68.58
C THR A 455 -47.14 -1.43 -67.72
N VAL A 456 -48.29 -1.22 -68.37
CA VAL A 456 -49.59 -1.07 -67.68
C VAL A 456 -49.87 -2.32 -66.85
N ASP A 457 -49.65 -3.49 -67.42
CA ASP A 457 -49.91 -4.76 -66.73
C ASP A 457 -48.98 -4.97 -65.52
N GLU A 458 -47.72 -4.57 -65.60
CA GLU A 458 -46.78 -4.66 -64.47
C GLU A 458 -47.21 -3.77 -63.30
N LEU A 459 -47.59 -2.52 -63.55
CA LEU A 459 -48.08 -1.63 -62.49
C LEU A 459 -49.41 -2.12 -61.90
N ARG A 460 -50.31 -2.64 -62.74
CA ARG A 460 -51.58 -3.20 -62.26
C ARG A 460 -51.38 -4.49 -61.46
N ALA A 461 -50.42 -5.33 -61.86
CA ALA A 461 -50.05 -6.51 -61.08
C ALA A 461 -49.48 -6.12 -59.72
N LEU A 462 -48.60 -5.11 -59.67
CA LEU A 462 -48.09 -4.55 -58.42
C LEU A 462 -49.22 -4.00 -57.55
N PHE A 463 -50.16 -3.25 -58.13
CA PHE A 463 -51.34 -2.75 -57.41
C PHE A 463 -52.12 -3.90 -56.77
N VAL A 464 -52.40 -4.98 -57.50
CA VAL A 464 -53.12 -6.14 -56.95
C VAL A 464 -52.32 -6.85 -55.85
N GLU A 465 -51.01 -6.97 -56.01
CA GLU A 465 -50.13 -7.61 -55.01
C GLU A 465 -50.16 -6.88 -53.66
N VAL A 466 -50.08 -5.55 -53.70
CA VAL A 466 -50.01 -4.71 -52.49
C VAL A 466 -51.39 -4.31 -51.96
N SER A 467 -52.48 -4.58 -52.68
CA SER A 467 -53.83 -4.20 -52.27
C SER A 467 -54.83 -5.38 -52.22
N PRO A 468 -55.03 -5.99 -51.03
CA PRO A 468 -55.82 -7.23 -50.89
C PRO A 468 -57.36 -7.03 -50.88
N SER A 469 -57.87 -5.81 -51.07
CA SER A 469 -59.32 -5.54 -51.02
C SER A 469 -59.76 -4.43 -51.98
N PHE A 470 -60.99 -4.53 -52.52
CA PHE A 470 -61.58 -3.54 -53.42
C PHE A 470 -61.85 -2.20 -52.70
N GLY A 471 -61.15 -1.13 -53.10
CA GLY A 471 -61.28 0.24 -52.56
C GLY A 471 -60.07 1.12 -52.92
N GLN A 472 -60.04 2.38 -52.48
CA GLN A 472 -58.81 3.19 -52.57
C GLN A 472 -57.73 2.58 -51.67
N ASN A 473 -56.57 2.24 -52.23
CA ASN A 473 -55.46 1.63 -51.50
C ASN A 473 -54.22 2.54 -51.49
N TYR A 474 -53.74 2.87 -50.28
CA TYR A 474 -52.53 3.68 -50.07
C TYR A 474 -51.41 2.89 -49.37
N GLU A 475 -51.47 1.55 -49.35
CA GLU A 475 -50.47 0.66 -48.72
C GLU A 475 -49.09 0.79 -49.39
N LEU A 476 -49.04 1.06 -50.69
CA LEU A 476 -47.79 1.41 -51.39
C LEU A 476 -47.08 2.58 -50.71
N CYS A 477 -47.81 3.60 -50.26
CA CYS A 477 -47.25 4.66 -49.43
C CYS A 477 -47.00 4.17 -48.00
N TYR A 478 -48.02 3.68 -47.29
CA TYR A 478 -47.90 3.45 -45.85
C TYR A 478 -46.90 2.35 -45.47
N VAL A 479 -46.80 1.30 -46.27
CA VAL A 479 -45.90 0.17 -46.02
C VAL A 479 -44.57 0.36 -46.75
N HIS A 480 -44.61 0.79 -48.01
CA HIS A 480 -43.42 0.80 -48.87
C HIS A 480 -42.85 2.19 -49.17
N GLY A 481 -43.51 3.26 -48.70
CA GLY A 481 -43.04 4.63 -48.82
C GLY A 481 -43.08 5.18 -50.24
N TRP A 482 -43.93 4.65 -51.12
CA TRP A 482 -44.11 5.18 -52.47
C TRP A 482 -44.87 6.52 -52.43
N PRO A 483 -44.40 7.56 -53.14
CA PRO A 483 -45.08 8.85 -53.24
C PRO A 483 -46.50 8.72 -53.79
N MET A 484 -47.50 9.27 -53.10
CA MET A 484 -48.90 9.28 -53.54
C MET A 484 -49.49 10.66 -53.27
N ASP A 485 -50.63 11.01 -53.85
CA ASP A 485 -51.20 12.35 -53.69
C ASP A 485 -51.45 12.68 -52.21
N GLY A 486 -50.76 13.73 -51.74
CA GLY A 486 -50.77 14.21 -50.36
C GLY A 486 -50.12 13.26 -49.35
N LYS A 487 -49.39 12.22 -49.78
CA LYS A 487 -48.85 11.16 -48.89
C LYS A 487 -47.45 10.73 -49.33
N CYS A 488 -46.59 10.37 -48.38
CA CYS A 488 -45.22 9.92 -48.65
C CYS A 488 -44.39 10.87 -49.56
N GLY A 489 -44.69 12.17 -49.52
CA GLY A 489 -44.03 13.20 -50.34
C GLY A 489 -44.50 13.29 -51.78
N GLY A 490 -45.56 12.58 -52.18
CA GLY A 490 -46.07 12.60 -53.55
C GLY A 490 -47.10 13.69 -53.85
N THR A 491 -47.20 14.03 -55.13
CA THR A 491 -48.10 15.06 -55.68
C THR A 491 -49.25 14.47 -56.49
N TYR A 492 -49.06 13.26 -57.03
CA TYR A 492 -50.03 12.54 -57.85
C TYR A 492 -50.11 11.08 -57.45
N ASP A 493 -51.25 10.46 -57.72
CA ASP A 493 -51.48 9.02 -57.55
C ASP A 493 -51.18 8.21 -58.83
N ASP A 494 -51.05 8.87 -59.97
CA ASP A 494 -50.71 8.24 -61.25
C ASP A 494 -49.20 8.09 -61.45
N TYR A 495 -48.84 6.94 -62.03
CA TYR A 495 -47.46 6.56 -62.35
C TYR A 495 -47.31 6.26 -63.84
N TRP A 496 -46.30 6.85 -64.47
CA TRP A 496 -46.02 6.65 -65.89
C TRP A 496 -45.76 5.19 -66.25
N THR A 497 -46.25 4.80 -67.44
CA THR A 497 -45.93 3.52 -68.09
C THR A 497 -45.22 3.75 -69.42
N SER A 498 -44.58 2.71 -69.94
CA SER A 498 -43.93 2.67 -71.24
C SER A 498 -44.91 2.64 -72.43
N GLU A 499 -46.22 2.51 -72.19
CA GLU A 499 -47.22 2.26 -73.22
C GLU A 499 -47.92 3.54 -73.67
N LYS A 500 -48.29 3.60 -74.97
CA LYS A 500 -49.15 4.66 -75.50
C LYS A 500 -50.59 4.44 -75.10
N TYR A 501 -51.31 5.52 -74.80
CA TYR A 501 -52.75 5.45 -74.53
C TYR A 501 -53.54 5.85 -75.77
N VAL A 502 -54.18 4.88 -76.43
CA VAL A 502 -54.76 5.08 -77.77
C VAL A 502 -56.31 5.06 -77.81
N PRO A 503 -57.00 6.07 -77.25
CA PRO A 503 -58.39 6.35 -77.66
C PRO A 503 -58.59 7.62 -78.51
N HIS A 504 -57.60 8.53 -78.63
CA HIS A 504 -57.86 9.89 -79.16
C HIS A 504 -56.82 10.50 -80.13
N GLY A 505 -55.92 9.71 -80.74
CA GLY A 505 -55.08 10.20 -81.85
C GLY A 505 -54.07 11.33 -81.52
N THR A 506 -53.75 11.54 -80.24
CA THR A 506 -52.72 12.49 -79.77
C THR A 506 -51.52 11.75 -79.15
N SER A 507 -50.40 12.46 -78.95
CA SER A 507 -49.19 11.97 -78.24
C SER A 507 -49.46 11.90 -76.73
N ALA A 508 -50.11 10.82 -76.32
CA ALA A 508 -50.40 10.52 -74.92
C ALA A 508 -49.87 9.14 -74.55
N HIS A 509 -49.31 9.04 -73.35
CA HIS A 509 -48.92 7.77 -72.74
C HIS A 509 -49.87 7.39 -71.61
N ALA A 510 -49.92 6.09 -71.32
CA ALA A 510 -50.73 5.57 -70.24
C ALA A 510 -50.02 5.81 -68.90
N ALA A 511 -50.80 6.13 -67.88
CA ALA A 511 -50.36 6.07 -66.49
C ALA A 511 -51.38 5.28 -65.68
N VAL A 512 -50.91 4.63 -64.61
CA VAL A 512 -51.77 3.84 -63.72
C VAL A 512 -51.93 4.59 -62.41
N TYR A 513 -53.18 4.83 -62.02
CA TYR A 513 -53.53 5.39 -60.72
C TYR A 513 -53.32 4.32 -59.64
N MET A 514 -52.21 4.38 -58.92
CA MET A 514 -51.81 3.35 -57.96
C MET A 514 -52.66 3.35 -56.68
N HIS A 515 -53.60 4.28 -56.53
CA HIS A 515 -54.62 4.24 -55.48
C HIS A 515 -55.87 3.43 -55.87
N THR A 516 -56.12 3.18 -57.16
CA THR A 516 -57.33 2.49 -57.66
C THR A 516 -57.07 1.39 -58.69
N GLY A 517 -55.85 1.29 -59.22
CA GLY A 517 -55.50 0.39 -60.32
C GLY A 517 -56.09 0.78 -61.68
N ALA A 518 -56.72 1.96 -61.77
CA ALA A 518 -57.31 2.48 -63.00
C ALA A 518 -56.23 2.98 -63.97
N VAL A 519 -56.48 2.84 -65.27
CA VAL A 519 -55.57 3.31 -66.33
C VAL A 519 -56.12 4.61 -66.90
N GLY A 520 -55.29 5.64 -66.96
CA GLY A 520 -55.60 6.93 -67.57
C GLY A 520 -54.67 7.25 -68.72
N GLY A 521 -55.12 8.14 -69.61
CA GLY A 521 -54.30 8.71 -70.67
C GLY A 521 -53.97 10.16 -70.38
N PHE A 522 -52.68 10.49 -70.45
CA PHE A 522 -52.18 11.81 -70.08
C PHE A 522 -51.31 12.35 -71.22
N GLY A 523 -51.38 13.66 -71.44
CA GLY A 523 -50.50 14.29 -72.42
C GLY A 523 -49.05 14.21 -71.96
N ASP A 524 -48.13 13.95 -72.88
CA ASP A 524 -46.72 13.66 -72.55
C ASP A 524 -46.00 14.78 -71.78
N THR A 525 -46.53 16.01 -71.79
CA THR A 525 -45.98 17.16 -71.07
C THR A 525 -46.48 17.29 -69.63
N GLN A 526 -47.45 16.48 -69.21
CA GLN A 526 -48.00 16.55 -67.86
C GLN A 526 -47.03 15.91 -66.85
N PRO A 527 -46.91 16.46 -65.63
CA PRO A 527 -46.14 15.82 -64.57
C PRO A 527 -46.91 14.62 -64.02
N SER A 528 -46.24 13.47 -63.90
CA SER A 528 -46.74 12.26 -63.24
C SER A 528 -45.63 11.65 -62.39
N GLN A 529 -45.98 10.74 -61.47
CA GLN A 529 -44.97 10.00 -60.71
C GLN A 529 -44.19 9.03 -61.61
N VAL A 530 -42.93 8.80 -61.28
CA VAL A 530 -42.06 7.91 -62.06
C VAL A 530 -41.61 6.76 -61.21
N VAL A 531 -41.86 5.55 -61.69
CA VAL A 531 -41.19 4.37 -61.14
C VAL A 531 -40.48 3.60 -62.23
N CYS A 532 -39.34 3.03 -61.88
CA CYS A 532 -38.53 2.23 -62.78
C CYS A 532 -38.55 0.77 -62.34
N ILE A 533 -38.65 -0.13 -63.31
CA ILE A 533 -38.59 -1.57 -63.10
C ILE A 533 -37.30 -2.15 -63.68
N ARG A 534 -36.71 -3.16 -63.02
CA ARG A 534 -35.57 -3.90 -63.58
C ARG A 534 -35.95 -4.55 -64.91
N ARG A 535 -35.11 -4.36 -65.94
CA ARG A 535 -35.25 -5.02 -67.25
C ARG A 535 -35.37 -6.52 -67.11
#